data_AF-A0A813HV63-F1
#
_entry.id   AF-A0A813HV63-F1
#
_cell.length_a   1.000
_cell.length_b   1.000
_cell.length_c   1.000
_cell.angle_alpha   90.00
_cell.angle_beta   90.00
_cell.angle_gamma   90.00
#
_symmetry.space_group_name_H-M   'P 1'
#
loop_
_entity.id
_entity.type
_entity.pdbx_description
1 polymer ?
#
loop_
_entity_poly.entity_id
_entity_poly.type
_entity_poly.pdbx_seq_one_letter_code
_entity_poly.pdbx_strand_id
1 'polypeptide(L)'
;VGLSSPMVPRIRKVLEPMPRLRATVVHGFGRGSKLLGFPTANMEVRWEKEGEKESLKPEEQAMLEFARDCEPGIYFAWAQVANGPDRGIYKTAMSVGWNPTFTDVKAKTIEPWILHDYETDFYGSELRLVICGFVRP
;
A
#
# COMPACT_ATOMS: atom_id res chain seq x y z
N VAL A 1 11.58 -0.30 37.63
CA VAL A 1 11.17 0.88 36.84
C VAL A 1 10.61 0.35 35.53
N GLY A 2 9.28 0.26 35.43
CA GLY A 2 8.62 -0.30 34.26
C GLY A 2 8.72 0.66 33.09
N LEU A 3 9.34 0.22 31.99
CA LEU A 3 9.25 0.93 30.71
C LEU A 3 7.79 0.85 30.26
N SER A 4 7.03 1.93 30.47
CA SER A 4 5.76 2.10 29.79
C SER A 4 6.05 2.06 28.29
N SER A 5 5.46 1.11 27.57
CA SER A 5 5.53 1.07 26.11
C SER A 5 5.19 2.46 25.57
N PRO A 6 6.00 3.05 24.66
CA PRO A 6 5.68 4.35 24.11
C PRO A 6 4.30 4.28 23.44
N MET A 7 3.35 5.05 23.97
CA MET A 7 2.02 5.16 23.41
C MET A 7 2.14 5.89 22.08
N VAL A 8 1.96 5.18 20.96
CA VAL A 8 1.90 5.82 19.65
C VAL A 8 0.54 6.51 19.53
N PRO A 9 0.50 7.85 19.37
CA PRO A 9 -0.76 8.56 19.20
C PRO A 9 -1.48 8.04 17.95
N ARG A 10 -2.75 7.66 18.09
CA ARG A 10 -3.60 7.30 16.95
C ARG A 10 -4.35 8.55 16.50
N ILE A 11 -3.92 9.12 15.39
CA ILE A 11 -4.59 10.26 14.75
C ILE A 11 -5.43 9.68 13.63
N ARG A 12 -6.76 9.62 13.82
CA ARG A 12 -7.69 9.18 12.78
C ARG A 12 -8.09 10.38 11.95
N LYS A 13 -7.32 10.67 10.91
CA LYS A 13 -7.62 11.75 9.96
C LYS A 13 -8.23 11.16 8.69
N VAL A 14 -9.45 11.56 8.37
CA VAL A 14 -10.08 11.24 7.08
C VAL A 14 -9.34 12.00 5.97
N LEU A 15 -9.11 11.34 4.83
CA LEU A 15 -8.58 12.00 3.64
C LEU A 15 -9.74 12.52 2.78
N GLU A 16 -9.65 13.79 2.39
CA GLU A 16 -10.60 14.43 1.49
C GLU A 16 -9.84 15.17 0.36
N PRO A 17 -10.10 14.83 -0.92
CA PRO A 17 -10.90 13.70 -1.38
C PRO A 17 -10.24 12.36 -1.00
N MET A 18 -11.04 11.28 -0.93
CA MET A 18 -10.50 9.92 -0.73
C MET A 18 -9.75 9.46 -1.99
N PRO A 19 -8.43 9.23 -1.93
CA PRO A 19 -7.67 8.76 -3.08
C PRO A 19 -8.19 7.41 -3.57
N ARG A 20 -8.29 7.27 -4.89
CA ARG A 20 -8.66 6.02 -5.56
C ARG A 20 -7.46 5.52 -6.33
N LEU A 21 -6.93 4.39 -5.91
CA LEU A 21 -5.71 3.82 -6.47
C LEU A 21 -6.01 2.47 -7.11
N ARG A 22 -5.31 2.15 -8.19
CA ARG A 22 -5.30 0.81 -8.78
C ARG A 22 -3.90 0.48 -9.26
N ALA A 23 -3.42 -0.72 -8.94
CA ALA A 23 -2.10 -1.18 -9.33
C ALA A 23 -2.04 -2.72 -9.34
N THR A 24 -1.03 -3.25 -10.01
CA THR A 24 -0.70 -4.68 -9.97
C THR A 24 -0.18 -5.07 -8.59
N VAL A 25 -0.62 -6.21 -8.07
CA VAL A 25 -0.04 -6.83 -6.87
C VAL A 25 1.27 -7.52 -7.24
N VAL A 26 2.37 -7.08 -6.65
CA VAL A 26 3.72 -7.61 -6.87
C VAL A 26 4.26 -8.31 -5.63
N HIS A 27 5.35 -9.07 -5.81
CA HIS A 27 6.05 -9.66 -4.68
C HIS A 27 6.77 -8.56 -3.89
N GLY A 28 6.58 -8.57 -2.56
CA GLY A 28 7.38 -7.75 -1.66
C GLY A 28 8.78 -8.34 -1.43
N PHE A 29 9.57 -7.69 -0.59
CA PHE A 29 10.98 -8.05 -0.34
C PHE A 29 11.18 -9.23 0.63
N GLY A 30 10.14 -10.01 0.93
CA GLY A 30 10.24 -11.26 1.69
C GLY A 30 10.60 -11.11 3.18
N ARG A 31 10.50 -9.92 3.77
CA ARG A 31 10.96 -9.63 5.14
C ARG A 31 9.91 -9.71 6.25
N GLY A 32 8.60 -9.78 5.92
CA GLY A 32 7.54 -9.65 6.93
C GLY A 32 6.35 -10.62 6.86
N SER A 33 5.92 -11.07 5.68
CA SER A 33 4.58 -11.65 5.52
C SER A 33 4.42 -13.10 5.98
N LYS A 34 5.38 -13.99 5.68
CA LYS A 34 5.26 -15.43 6.04
C LYS A 34 5.51 -15.74 7.53
N LEU A 35 6.34 -14.94 8.21
CA LEU A 35 6.71 -15.16 9.62
C LEU A 35 5.65 -14.65 10.60
N LEU A 36 4.86 -13.64 10.23
CA LEU A 36 3.82 -13.05 11.08
C LEU A 36 2.40 -13.51 10.71
N GLY A 37 2.22 -14.26 9.62
CA GLY A 37 0.92 -14.79 9.19
C GLY A 37 0.02 -13.78 8.47
N PHE A 38 0.56 -12.64 8.02
CA PHE A 38 -0.21 -11.59 7.35
C PHE A 38 0.24 -11.47 5.90
N PRO A 39 -0.48 -12.08 4.93
CA PRO A 39 -0.18 -11.89 3.51
C PRO A 39 -0.45 -10.42 3.13
N THR A 40 0.61 -9.68 2.79
CA THR A 40 0.51 -8.30 2.30
C THR A 40 0.57 -8.28 0.77
N ALA A 41 -0.30 -7.48 0.17
CA ALA A 41 -0.36 -7.26 -1.26
C ALA A 41 0.46 -6.01 -1.61
N ASN A 42 1.72 -6.17 -2.01
CA ASN A 42 2.53 -5.01 -2.36
C ASN A 42 2.00 -4.40 -3.67
N MET A 43 1.73 -3.10 -3.70
CA MET A 43 1.26 -2.42 -4.91
C MET A 43 2.44 -1.92 -5.73
N GLU A 44 2.42 -2.18 -7.04
CA GLU A 44 3.42 -1.66 -7.96
C GLU A 44 3.37 -0.12 -8.03
N VAL A 45 4.53 0.51 -7.85
CA VAL A 45 4.72 1.96 -8.03
C VAL A 45 5.83 2.17 -9.05
N ARG A 46 5.48 2.70 -10.22
CA ARG A 46 6.45 3.03 -11.27
C ARG A 46 7.14 4.35 -10.94
N TRP A 47 8.21 4.27 -10.17
CA TRP A 47 9.11 5.40 -9.96
C TRP A 47 9.84 5.71 -11.28
N GLU A 48 9.74 6.94 -11.77
CA GLU A 48 10.44 7.40 -12.97
C GLU A 48 11.94 7.09 -12.84
N LYS A 49 12.50 6.40 -13.83
CA LYS A 49 13.94 6.28 -14.00
C LYS A 49 14.43 7.43 -14.87
N GLU A 50 15.59 7.99 -14.52
CA GLU A 50 16.24 9.03 -15.32
C GLU A 50 16.42 8.53 -16.76
N GLY A 51 15.79 9.20 -17.73
CA GLY A 51 15.88 8.87 -19.16
C GLY A 51 14.72 8.07 -19.76
N GLU A 52 13.79 7.54 -18.97
CA GLU A 52 12.60 6.84 -19.48
C GLU A 52 11.42 7.83 -19.61
N LYS A 53 11.21 8.38 -20.81
CA LYS A 53 10.05 9.23 -21.16
C LYS A 53 8.85 8.40 -21.65
N GLU A 54 8.58 7.24 -21.07
CA GLU A 54 7.29 6.61 -21.32
C GLU A 54 6.20 7.36 -20.56
N SER A 55 5.12 7.72 -21.25
CA SER A 55 3.98 8.37 -20.62
C SER A 55 3.29 7.38 -19.69
N LEU A 56 3.27 7.67 -18.38
CA LEU A 56 2.51 6.90 -17.41
C LEU A 56 1.03 6.90 -17.77
N LYS A 57 0.37 5.76 -17.60
CA LYS A 57 -1.08 5.68 -17.64
C LYS A 57 -1.68 6.50 -16.49
N PRO A 58 -2.94 6.97 -16.59
CA PRO A 58 -3.57 7.75 -15.54
C PRO A 58 -3.53 7.09 -14.15
N GLU A 59 -3.67 5.76 -14.07
CA GLU A 59 -3.56 5.03 -12.81
C GLU A 59 -2.15 4.95 -12.25
N GLU A 60 -1.14 4.81 -13.10
CA GLU A 60 0.26 4.78 -12.70
C GLU A 60 0.67 6.16 -12.19
N GLN A 61 0.18 7.22 -12.84
CA GLN A 61 0.34 8.60 -12.39
C GLN A 61 -0.29 8.83 -11.02
N ALA A 62 -1.54 8.42 -10.80
CA ALA A 62 -2.21 8.56 -9.51
C ALA A 62 -1.50 7.78 -8.38
N MET A 63 -0.98 6.59 -8.69
CA MET A 63 -0.15 5.80 -7.78
C MET A 63 1.14 6.53 -7.41
N LEU A 64 1.84 7.07 -8.40
CA LEU A 64 3.10 7.78 -8.21
C LEU A 64 2.91 9.09 -7.41
N GLU A 65 1.89 9.87 -7.75
CA GLU A 65 1.53 11.11 -7.05
C GLU A 65 1.20 10.84 -5.58
N PHE A 66 0.33 9.86 -5.31
CA PHE A 66 0.02 9.48 -3.93
C PHE A 66 1.27 9.02 -3.18
N ALA A 67 2.09 8.16 -3.78
CA ALA A 67 3.30 7.65 -3.14
C ALA A 67 4.35 8.76 -2.86
N ARG A 68 4.44 9.78 -3.71
CA ARG A 68 5.32 10.95 -3.51
C ARG A 68 4.86 11.78 -2.32
N ASP A 69 3.57 12.09 -2.25
CA ASP A 69 3.05 13.13 -1.36
C ASP A 69 2.56 12.62 0.00
N CYS A 70 2.17 11.34 0.10
CA CYS A 70 1.59 10.81 1.34
C CYS A 70 2.62 10.72 2.49
N GLU A 71 2.15 10.82 3.73
CA GLU A 71 2.97 10.55 4.90
C GLU A 71 3.25 9.03 5.01
N PRO A 72 4.49 8.61 5.32
CA PRO A 72 4.72 7.23 5.74
C PRO A 72 3.92 6.91 7.01
N GLY A 73 3.34 5.71 7.07
CA GLY A 73 2.55 5.29 8.21
C GLY A 73 1.48 4.26 7.85
N ILE A 74 0.46 4.19 8.69
CA ILE A 74 -0.67 3.27 8.56
C ILE A 74 -1.92 4.03 8.14
N TYR A 75 -2.57 3.52 7.10
CA TYR A 75 -3.83 3.99 6.56
C TYR A 75 -4.91 2.91 6.71
N PHE A 76 -6.18 3.33 6.62
CA PHE A 76 -7.31 2.43 6.45
C PHE A 76 -8.04 2.74 5.14
N ALA A 77 -8.48 1.68 4.48
CA ALA A 77 -9.07 1.77 3.15
C ALA A 77 -10.08 0.64 2.92
N TRP A 78 -10.77 0.71 1.78
CA TRP A 78 -11.46 -0.42 1.18
C TRP A 78 -10.61 -0.98 0.03
N ALA A 79 -10.61 -2.30 -0.14
CA ALA A 79 -9.84 -3.01 -1.13
C ALA A 79 -10.72 -3.96 -1.94
N GLN A 80 -10.41 -4.09 -3.23
CA GLN A 80 -10.97 -5.12 -4.11
C GLN A 80 -9.88 -5.70 -5.00
N VAL A 81 -9.74 -7.02 -5.01
CA VAL A 81 -8.94 -7.73 -6.02
C VAL A 81 -9.82 -7.91 -7.26
N ALA A 82 -9.65 -7.06 -8.28
CA ALA A 82 -10.61 -6.92 -9.39
C ALA A 82 -10.80 -8.20 -10.20
N ASN A 83 -9.73 -8.98 -10.34
CA ASN A 83 -9.69 -10.28 -11.01
C ASN A 83 -9.48 -11.43 -10.01
N GLY A 84 -9.78 -11.20 -8.72
CA GLY A 84 -9.64 -12.16 -7.65
C GLY A 84 -10.76 -13.21 -7.60
N PRO A 85 -10.65 -14.20 -6.70
CA PRO A 85 -11.50 -15.38 -6.66
C PRO A 85 -12.97 -15.09 -6.34
N ASP A 86 -13.25 -14.05 -5.54
CA ASP A 86 -14.61 -13.69 -5.09
C ASP A 86 -15.05 -12.26 -5.49
N ARG A 87 -14.13 -11.46 -6.06
CA ARG A 87 -14.25 -10.02 -6.35
C ARG A 87 -14.86 -9.18 -5.23
N GLY A 88 -14.77 -9.64 -3.98
CA GLY A 88 -15.34 -8.97 -2.82
C GLY A 88 -14.68 -7.63 -2.51
N ILE A 89 -15.39 -6.79 -1.76
CA ILE A 89 -14.87 -5.50 -1.27
C ILE A 89 -14.68 -5.62 0.24
N TYR A 90 -13.44 -5.47 0.68
CA TYR A 90 -13.05 -5.75 2.06
C TYR A 90 -12.33 -4.56 2.70
N LYS A 91 -12.41 -4.47 4.02
CA LYS A 91 -11.62 -3.49 4.78
C LYS A 91 -10.14 -3.84 4.62
N THR A 92 -9.27 -2.85 4.61
CA THR A 92 -7.83 -3.06 4.57
C THR A 92 -7.12 -2.09 5.51
N ALA A 93 -6.07 -2.59 6.18
CA ALA A 93 -5.04 -1.74 6.76
C ALA A 93 -3.89 -1.65 5.76
N MET A 94 -3.38 -0.46 5.49
CA MET A 94 -2.37 -0.25 4.46
C MET A 94 -1.15 0.43 5.07
N SER A 95 0.01 -0.21 4.96
CA SER A 95 1.27 0.41 5.36
C SER A 95 1.88 1.16 4.18
N VAL A 96 2.42 2.34 4.44
CA VAL A 96 3.27 3.07 3.50
C VAL A 96 4.61 3.35 4.15
N GLY A 97 5.71 2.94 3.52
CA GLY A 97 7.05 3.05 4.10
C GLY A 97 8.11 3.40 3.07
N TRP A 98 9.25 3.93 3.50
CA TRP A 98 10.39 4.17 2.62
C TRP A 98 11.12 2.86 2.31
N ASN A 99 11.43 2.62 1.04
CA ASN A 99 12.29 1.52 0.62
C ASN A 99 13.76 1.89 0.85
N PRO A 100 14.50 1.21 1.75
CA PRO A 100 15.88 1.56 2.07
C PRO A 100 16.90 1.13 1.01
N THR A 101 16.51 0.37 -0.02
CA THR A 101 17.47 -0.23 -0.97
C THR A 101 17.86 0.65 -2.14
N PHE A 102 17.07 1.68 -2.46
CA PHE A 102 17.37 2.62 -3.54
C PHE A 102 17.89 3.92 -2.93
N THR A 103 19.19 4.15 -3.06
CA THR A 103 19.87 5.33 -2.49
C THR A 103 19.71 6.59 -3.35
N ASP A 104 19.38 6.39 -4.63
CA ASP A 104 19.18 7.39 -5.68
C ASP A 104 17.71 7.80 -5.82
N VAL A 105 16.78 6.84 -5.65
CA VAL A 105 15.33 7.09 -5.70
C VAL A 105 14.73 6.98 -4.31
N LYS A 106 14.21 8.10 -3.78
CA LYS A 106 13.34 8.10 -2.59
C LYS A 106 12.02 7.42 -2.95
N ALA A 107 11.99 6.09 -2.87
CA ALA A 107 10.84 5.28 -3.24
C ALA A 107 10.07 4.82 -2.00
N LYS A 108 8.77 5.14 -1.91
CA LYS A 108 7.86 4.53 -0.94
C LYS A 108 7.26 3.22 -1.47
N THR A 109 7.04 2.26 -0.58
CA THR A 109 6.22 1.06 -0.81
C THR A 109 4.81 1.27 -0.27
N ILE A 110 3.82 0.63 -0.89
CA ILE A 110 2.42 0.65 -0.46
C ILE A 110 1.99 -0.80 -0.28
N GLU A 111 1.67 -1.18 0.96
CA GLU A 111 1.45 -2.56 1.39
C GLU A 111 0.10 -2.74 2.10
N PRO A 112 -0.99 -2.90 1.33
CA PRO A 112 -2.29 -3.34 1.83
C PRO A 112 -2.25 -4.72 2.47
N TRP A 113 -2.90 -4.83 3.62
CA TRP A 113 -3.33 -6.07 4.25
C TRP A 113 -4.85 -6.11 4.22
N ILE A 114 -5.41 -6.97 3.37
CA ILE A 114 -6.85 -7.10 3.18
C ILE A 114 -7.39 -7.96 4.32
N LEU A 115 -8.44 -7.49 5.01
CA LEU A 115 -9.08 -8.22 6.11
C LEU A 115 -10.06 -9.25 5.55
N HIS A 116 -9.51 -10.21 4.80
CA HIS A 116 -10.20 -11.32 4.18
C HIS A 116 -9.21 -12.45 3.90
N ASP A 117 -9.65 -13.69 4.11
CA ASP A 117 -8.84 -14.88 3.93
C ASP A 117 -9.02 -15.42 2.50
N TYR A 118 -8.00 -15.26 1.67
CA TYR A 118 -7.95 -15.86 0.34
C TYR A 118 -7.30 -17.25 0.42
N GLU A 119 -7.90 -18.25 -0.23
CA GLU A 119 -7.36 -19.61 -0.31
C GLU A 119 -6.09 -19.70 -1.17
N THR A 120 -5.92 -18.76 -2.10
CA THR A 120 -4.81 -18.72 -3.06
C THR A 120 -4.18 -17.33 -3.14
N ASP A 121 -2.88 -17.29 -3.42
CA ASP A 121 -2.18 -16.04 -3.75
C ASP A 121 -2.78 -15.38 -5.01
N PHE A 122 -2.69 -14.06 -5.08
CA PHE A 122 -3.26 -13.25 -6.17
C PHE A 122 -2.26 -12.26 -6.77
N TYR A 123 -0.96 -12.59 -6.74
CA TYR A 123 0.08 -11.83 -7.44
C TYR A 123 -0.26 -11.67 -8.93
N GLY A 124 0.04 -10.50 -9.50
CA GLY A 124 -0.34 -10.13 -10.87
C GLY A 124 -1.78 -9.64 -11.02
N SER A 125 -2.63 -9.80 -10.00
CA SER A 125 -3.98 -9.22 -10.02
C SER A 125 -3.96 -7.71 -9.89
N GLU A 126 -4.95 -7.04 -10.47
CA GLU A 126 -5.22 -5.63 -10.19
C GLU A 126 -5.89 -5.50 -8.80
N LEU A 127 -5.25 -4.76 -7.90
CA LEU A 127 -5.81 -4.35 -6.62
C LEU A 127 -6.30 -2.91 -6.73
N ARG A 128 -7.55 -2.68 -6.30
CA ARG A 128 -8.18 -1.36 -6.25
C ARG A 128 -8.36 -0.95 -4.80
N LEU A 129 -8.03 0.30 -4.49
CA LEU A 129 -8.15 0.88 -3.16
C LEU A 129 -8.98 2.17 -3.18
N VAL A 130 -9.78 2.34 -2.14
CA VAL A 130 -10.35 3.64 -1.75
C VAL A 130 -9.78 3.99 -0.39
N ILE A 131 -8.83 4.92 -0.35
CA ILE A 131 -8.09 5.27 0.87
C ILE A 131 -8.92 6.25 1.68
N CYS A 132 -9.34 5.83 2.87
CA CYS A 132 -10.28 6.58 3.68
C CYS A 132 -9.57 7.52 4.67
N GLY A 133 -8.42 7.13 5.21
CA GLY A 133 -7.77 7.93 6.25
C GLY A 133 -6.43 7.41 6.73
N PHE A 134 -5.70 8.30 7.39
CA PHE A 134 -4.47 8.03 8.13
C PHE A 134 -4.80 7.62 9.57
N VAL A 135 -4.01 6.71 10.14
CA VAL A 135 -4.17 6.18 11.50
C VAL A 135 -3.03 6.61 12.40
N ARG A 136 -1.79 6.50 11.92
CA ARG A 136 -0.56 6.81 12.67
C ARG A 136 0.66 6.78 11.76
N PRO A 137 1.74 7.48 12.12
CA PRO A 137 3.06 7.24 11.53
C PRO A 137 3.61 5.85 11.89
#